data_AF-A0A327PSF6-F1
#
_entry.id   AF-A0A327PSF6-F1
#
_cell.length_a   1.000
_cell.length_b   1.000
_cell.length_c   1.000
_cell.angle_alpha   90.00
_cell.angle_beta   90.00
_cell.angle_gamma   90.00
#
_symmetry.space_group_name_H-M   'P 1'
#
loop_
_entity.id
_entity.type
_entity.pdbx_description
1 polymer ?
#
loop_
_entity_poly.entity_id
_entity_poly.type
_entity_poly.pdbx_seq_one_letter_code
_entity_poly.pdbx_strand_id
1 'polypeptide(L)'
;MGALKYLVSLFLILSSLSSFSQGLVSGSVTNSTSGAPVPFVNIIITDLVKGTVSNLDGDFNFRLPANAQDGMEVVFSHIGFESKTLKVQDLKKSPIEVKLSPSEYDLDQAIVLDFDPKKIMERAQDNLEKTQYGQPHEIDVFYRELIWANDIIQGMARAVGYLHSEGYHEKHSRKPTTSGDDYNFMTISDIQKTQYGILTSRTGRPRGAIGDFIFPSLAYRLWDFKINWFDYELLGGKIIGDREVFVLAVKAKNNGVKSKASRWGYSLYGLLEKAVFYIDQEDYGIHMIELHQQFPAKREINEKVGQYYLQKEREAVVKFRRDPVGKYFFTYSNYQAAYTDFGFQTEENPLTREVKEYAELYVLDYSMEVLDNKQLSEKYQAPVAGVYPDRSIYYHPDRYNGWIFIAGKARYQPSFWKNFDYPSYPGEKQLEESLSQERTLEEQFVEFRNNQFYLYPMLRRRHGLKEYVWDRSGLLNHPAGY
;
A
#
# COMPACT_ATOMS: atom_id res chain seq x y z
N MET A 1 4.33 -1.26 -63.65
CA MET A 1 4.36 -0.21 -62.60
C MET A 1 3.32 -0.35 -61.49
N GLY A 2 2.19 -1.05 -61.68
CA GLY A 2 1.16 -1.21 -60.64
C GLY A 2 1.61 -2.07 -59.43
N ALA A 3 2.17 -3.25 -59.68
CA ALA A 3 2.58 -4.19 -58.63
C ALA A 3 3.64 -3.62 -57.66
N LEU A 4 4.58 -2.81 -58.16
CA LEU A 4 5.61 -2.18 -57.34
C LEU A 4 5.02 -1.13 -56.38
N LYS A 5 3.96 -0.41 -56.80
CA LYS A 5 3.26 0.54 -55.92
C LYS A 5 2.56 -0.18 -54.76
N TYR A 6 1.91 -1.31 -55.03
CA TYR A 6 1.26 -2.10 -53.98
C TYR A 6 2.25 -2.75 -53.02
N LEU A 7 3.41 -3.20 -53.51
CA LEU A 7 4.49 -3.73 -52.66
C LEU A 7 5.11 -2.65 -51.75
N VAL A 8 5.32 -1.45 -52.27
CA VAL A 8 5.83 -0.31 -51.47
C VAL A 8 4.79 0.13 -50.43
N SER A 9 3.50 0.21 -50.79
CA SER A 9 2.44 0.52 -49.82
C SER A 9 2.31 -0.57 -48.74
N LEU A 10 2.44 -1.85 -49.10
CA LEU A 10 2.40 -2.95 -48.14
C LEU A 10 3.61 -2.92 -47.20
N PHE A 11 4.81 -2.60 -47.71
CA PHE A 11 6.01 -2.41 -46.89
C PHE A 11 5.91 -1.22 -45.93
N LEU A 12 5.30 -0.11 -46.35
CA LEU A 12 5.04 1.06 -45.50
C LEU A 12 3.99 0.77 -44.41
N ILE A 13 2.96 -0.04 -44.72
CA ILE A 13 1.97 -0.48 -43.73
C ILE A 13 2.63 -1.45 -42.72
N LEU A 14 3.44 -2.39 -43.18
CA LEU A 14 4.11 -3.36 -42.31
C LEU A 14 5.18 -2.72 -41.41
N SER A 15 5.86 -1.68 -41.86
CA SER A 15 6.85 -0.93 -41.05
C SER A 15 6.21 -0.04 -39.97
N SER A 16 4.93 0.33 -40.11
CA SER A 16 4.19 1.05 -39.08
C SER A 16 3.76 0.17 -37.89
N LEU A 17 3.75 -1.16 -38.05
CA LEU A 17 3.37 -2.11 -37.01
C LEU A 17 4.49 -2.36 -35.96
N SER A 18 5.71 -1.89 -36.22
CA SER A 18 6.89 -2.19 -35.38
C SER A 18 7.13 -1.16 -34.25
N SER A 19 6.32 -0.11 -34.11
CA SER A 19 6.63 1.04 -33.23
C SER A 19 5.90 1.10 -31.88
N PHE A 20 5.12 0.09 -31.48
CA PHE A 20 4.31 0.16 -30.24
C PHE A 20 4.90 -0.55 -29.00
N SER A 21 6.17 -1.00 -29.02
CA SER A 21 6.78 -1.78 -27.93
C SER A 21 7.91 -1.06 -27.16
N GLN A 22 8.26 0.18 -27.51
CA GLN A 22 9.53 0.79 -27.06
C GLN A 22 9.59 1.24 -25.59
N GLY A 23 8.56 0.98 -24.78
CA GLY A 23 8.50 1.43 -23.38
C GLY A 23 8.63 0.32 -22.34
N LEU A 24 8.27 -0.93 -22.64
CA LEU A 24 8.20 -1.97 -21.60
C LEU A 24 9.55 -2.67 -21.42
N VAL A 25 10.10 -2.54 -20.22
CA VAL A 25 11.31 -3.23 -19.76
C VAL A 25 10.90 -4.30 -18.76
N SER A 26 11.36 -5.52 -18.99
CA SER A 26 11.24 -6.61 -18.02
C SER A 26 12.60 -6.95 -17.43
N GLY A 27 12.59 -7.57 -16.27
CA GLY A 27 13.80 -8.09 -15.68
C GLY A 27 13.54 -8.88 -14.42
N SER A 28 14.60 -9.42 -13.85
CA SER A 28 14.59 -10.07 -12.56
C SER A 28 15.61 -9.44 -11.65
N VAL A 29 15.29 -9.39 -10.37
CA VAL A 29 16.17 -8.93 -9.31
C VAL A 29 16.56 -10.13 -8.47
N THR A 30 17.86 -10.45 -8.45
CA THR A 30 18.40 -11.61 -7.75
C THR A 30 19.45 -11.19 -6.75
N ASN A 31 19.59 -11.98 -5.70
CA ASN A 31 20.61 -11.86 -4.70
C ASN A 31 21.95 -12.24 -5.33
N SER A 32 22.94 -11.34 -5.33
CA SER A 32 24.22 -11.59 -5.99
C SER A 32 25.01 -12.74 -5.38
N THR A 33 24.77 -13.06 -4.11
CA THR A 33 25.50 -14.09 -3.33
C THR A 33 24.80 -15.45 -3.42
N SER A 34 23.51 -15.51 -3.12
CA SER A 34 22.75 -16.78 -3.09
C SER A 34 22.14 -17.14 -4.44
N GLY A 35 22.01 -16.19 -5.36
CA GLY A 35 21.25 -16.35 -6.61
C GLY A 35 19.73 -16.39 -6.40
N ALA A 36 19.24 -16.32 -5.16
CA ALA A 36 17.81 -16.34 -4.85
C ALA A 36 17.11 -15.06 -5.35
N PRO A 37 15.83 -15.14 -5.74
CA PRO A 37 15.06 -13.95 -6.10
C PRO A 37 14.95 -12.96 -4.94
N VAL A 38 14.99 -11.66 -5.25
CA VAL A 38 14.77 -10.59 -4.26
C VAL A 38 13.40 -9.99 -4.50
N PRO A 39 12.42 -10.30 -3.64
CA PRO A 39 11.08 -9.82 -3.86
C PRO A 39 10.91 -8.36 -3.48
N PHE A 40 9.92 -7.67 -4.04
CA PHE A 40 9.49 -6.32 -3.63
C PHE A 40 10.56 -5.22 -3.69
N VAL A 41 11.54 -5.35 -4.58
CA VAL A 41 12.58 -4.35 -4.86
C VAL A 41 11.92 -3.14 -5.48
N ASN A 42 12.10 -1.96 -4.90
CA ASN A 42 11.63 -0.70 -5.51
C ASN A 42 12.52 -0.34 -6.70
N ILE A 43 11.93 0.06 -7.82
CA ILE A 43 12.63 0.41 -9.05
C ILE A 43 12.10 1.75 -9.54
N ILE A 44 12.82 2.86 -9.33
CA ILE A 44 12.26 4.21 -9.51
C ILE A 44 13.17 5.06 -10.39
N ILE A 45 12.60 5.73 -11.40
CA ILE A 45 13.20 6.87 -12.10
C ILE A 45 13.08 8.09 -11.18
N THR A 46 14.15 8.50 -10.53
CA THR A 46 14.15 9.50 -9.45
C THR A 46 13.59 10.85 -9.91
N ASP A 47 13.99 11.28 -11.11
CA ASP A 47 13.63 12.57 -11.71
C ASP A 47 12.16 12.68 -12.12
N LEU A 48 11.55 11.54 -12.48
CA LEU A 48 10.16 11.47 -12.91
C LEU A 48 9.23 10.94 -11.83
N VAL A 49 9.78 10.55 -10.68
CA VAL A 49 9.08 9.90 -9.57
C VAL A 49 8.24 8.71 -10.03
N LYS A 50 8.69 8.03 -11.09
CA LYS A 50 7.96 6.95 -11.75
C LYS A 50 8.70 5.64 -11.57
N GLY A 51 8.00 4.59 -11.12
CA GLY A 51 8.66 3.34 -10.76
C GLY A 51 7.76 2.13 -10.76
N THR A 52 8.38 0.97 -10.54
CA THR A 52 7.73 -0.33 -10.38
C THR A 52 8.34 -1.05 -9.17
N VAL A 53 7.87 -2.27 -8.91
CA VAL A 53 8.52 -3.17 -7.95
C VAL A 53 8.74 -4.57 -8.51
N SER A 54 9.73 -5.28 -7.97
CA SER A 54 9.81 -6.73 -8.17
C SER A 54 8.77 -7.48 -7.35
N ASN A 55 8.49 -8.71 -7.74
CA ASN A 55 7.46 -9.54 -7.14
C ASN A 55 8.06 -10.70 -6.32
N LEU A 56 7.26 -11.66 -5.84
CA LEU A 56 7.77 -12.77 -4.99
C LEU A 56 8.93 -13.57 -5.60
N ASP A 57 8.96 -13.68 -6.93
CA ASP A 57 10.01 -14.39 -7.69
C ASP A 57 11.13 -13.43 -8.15
N GLY A 58 11.16 -12.20 -7.64
CA GLY A 58 12.15 -11.18 -7.99
C GLY A 58 11.94 -10.58 -9.38
N ASP A 59 10.95 -11.03 -10.14
CA ASP A 59 10.66 -10.51 -11.47
C ASP A 59 9.97 -9.15 -11.39
N PHE A 60 10.23 -8.28 -12.37
CA PHE A 60 9.56 -7.00 -12.52
C PHE A 60 9.25 -6.71 -14.00
N ASN A 61 8.24 -5.88 -14.20
CA ASN A 61 7.95 -5.22 -15.46
C ASN A 61 7.83 -3.72 -15.18
N PHE A 62 8.44 -2.91 -16.03
CA PHE A 62 8.48 -1.46 -15.91
C PHE A 62 8.25 -0.81 -17.28
N ARG A 63 7.14 -0.11 -17.50
CA ARG A 63 6.98 0.72 -18.70
C ARG A 63 7.55 2.10 -18.43
N LEU A 64 8.64 2.38 -19.13
CA LEU A 64 9.29 3.67 -19.13
C LEU A 64 8.31 4.76 -19.62
N PRO A 65 8.13 5.86 -18.87
CA PRO A 65 7.33 7.01 -19.29
C PRO A 65 7.83 7.59 -20.62
N ALA A 66 6.92 8.17 -21.41
CA ALA A 66 7.28 8.77 -22.70
C ALA A 66 8.28 9.93 -22.58
N ASN A 67 8.31 10.60 -21.43
CA ASN A 67 9.25 11.67 -21.08
C ASN A 67 10.54 11.15 -20.40
N ALA A 68 10.73 9.83 -20.26
CA ALA A 68 11.96 9.25 -19.72
C ALA A 68 13.13 9.45 -20.69
N GLN A 69 14.15 10.17 -20.23
CA GLN A 69 15.37 10.42 -20.98
C GLN A 69 16.43 9.38 -20.61
N ASP A 70 17.26 9.00 -21.58
CA ASP A 70 18.27 7.95 -21.44
C ASP A 70 19.24 8.16 -20.28
N GLY A 71 19.52 9.42 -19.95
CA GLY A 71 20.44 9.80 -18.87
C GLY A 71 19.85 9.79 -17.47
N MET A 72 18.52 9.68 -17.32
CA MET A 72 17.86 9.69 -16.01
C MET A 72 18.24 8.44 -15.21
N GLU A 73 18.34 8.61 -13.90
CA GLU A 73 18.72 7.55 -12.98
C GLU A 73 17.53 6.68 -12.58
N VAL A 74 17.74 5.37 -12.57
CA VAL A 74 16.81 4.34 -12.10
C VAL A 74 17.42 3.64 -10.90
N VAL A 75 16.82 3.82 -9.73
CA VAL A 75 17.31 3.27 -8.47
C VAL A 75 16.53 2.01 -8.12
N PHE A 76 17.27 0.89 -8.00
CA PHE A 76 16.80 -0.39 -7.47
C PHE A 76 17.13 -0.45 -5.97
N SER A 77 16.14 -0.62 -5.11
CA SER A 77 16.35 -0.64 -3.65
C SER A 77 15.49 -1.67 -2.95
N HIS A 78 16.08 -2.48 -2.08
CA HIS A 78 15.37 -3.48 -1.28
C HIS A 78 16.00 -3.63 0.11
N ILE A 79 15.18 -4.03 1.09
CA ILE A 79 15.64 -4.25 2.46
C ILE A 79 16.56 -5.47 2.50
N GLY A 80 17.67 -5.38 3.24
CA GLY A 80 18.71 -6.40 3.23
C GLY A 80 19.50 -6.46 1.92
N PHE A 81 19.49 -5.39 1.12
CA PHE A 81 20.33 -5.26 -0.08
C PHE A 81 20.92 -3.85 -0.25
N GLU A 82 22.10 -3.75 -0.84
CA GLU A 82 22.66 -2.48 -1.30
C GLU A 82 21.80 -1.91 -2.45
N SER A 83 21.57 -0.60 -2.44
CA SER A 83 20.85 0.06 -3.54
C SER A 83 21.72 0.09 -4.80
N LYS A 84 21.10 -0.13 -5.96
CA LYS A 84 21.80 -0.16 -7.25
C LYS A 84 21.18 0.84 -8.20
N THR A 85 21.99 1.79 -8.65
CA THR A 85 21.58 2.81 -9.62
C THR A 85 22.01 2.40 -11.03
N LEU A 86 21.05 2.39 -11.95
CA LEU A 86 21.25 2.22 -13.40
C LEU A 86 20.75 3.47 -14.12
N LYS A 87 21.06 3.63 -15.41
CA LYS A 87 20.40 4.67 -16.24
C LYS A 87 19.21 4.09 -16.98
N VAL A 88 18.25 4.94 -17.38
CA VAL A 88 17.11 4.52 -18.22
C VAL A 88 17.56 3.77 -19.47
N GLN A 89 18.67 4.19 -20.09
CA GLN A 89 19.25 3.48 -21.24
C GLN A 89 19.69 2.03 -20.93
N ASP A 90 20.08 1.72 -19.69
CA ASP A 90 20.52 0.38 -19.30
C ASP A 90 19.33 -0.58 -19.17
N LEU A 91 18.17 -0.05 -18.78
CA LEU A 91 16.91 -0.80 -18.72
C LEU A 91 16.41 -1.20 -20.11
N LYS A 92 16.73 -0.43 -21.16
CA LYS A 92 16.33 -0.76 -22.54
C LYS A 92 16.97 -2.06 -23.08
N LYS A 93 17.88 -2.70 -22.34
CA LYS A 93 18.48 -4.02 -22.65
C LYS A 93 17.60 -5.21 -22.22
N SER A 94 16.29 -5.01 -22.13
CA SER A 94 15.28 -5.98 -21.67
C SER A 94 15.34 -7.35 -22.39
N PRO A 95 15.19 -8.49 -21.67
CA PRO A 95 15.08 -8.61 -20.22
C PRO A 95 16.43 -8.37 -19.53
N ILE A 96 16.42 -7.65 -18.40
CA ILE A 96 17.64 -7.39 -17.62
C ILE A 96 17.69 -8.24 -16.35
N GLU A 97 18.88 -8.72 -15.99
CA GLU A 97 19.12 -9.29 -14.68
C GLU A 97 19.81 -8.24 -13.80
N VAL A 98 19.15 -7.87 -12.71
CA VAL A 98 19.68 -6.92 -11.73
C VAL A 98 20.08 -7.69 -10.49
N LYS A 99 21.38 -7.90 -10.33
CA LYS A 99 21.91 -8.46 -9.09
C LYS A 99 22.01 -7.37 -8.04
N LEU A 100 21.33 -7.58 -6.92
CA LEU A 100 21.52 -6.80 -5.70
C LEU A 100 22.41 -7.58 -4.75
N SER A 101 23.42 -6.90 -4.21
CA SER A 101 24.26 -7.46 -3.16
C SER A 101 23.47 -7.53 -1.87
N PRO A 102 23.37 -8.70 -1.20
CA PRO A 102 22.83 -8.76 0.14
C PRO A 102 23.58 -7.76 1.00
N SER A 103 22.81 -6.87 1.60
CA SER A 103 23.18 -6.33 2.89
C SER A 103 22.79 -7.47 3.82
N GLU A 104 23.79 -8.16 4.37
CA GLU A 104 23.51 -8.98 5.54
C GLU A 104 22.73 -8.09 6.54
N TYR A 105 21.98 -8.64 7.48
CA TYR A 105 21.80 -7.87 8.73
C TYR A 105 23.16 -7.77 9.48
N ASP A 106 24.26 -7.61 8.75
CA ASP A 106 25.34 -6.75 9.15
C ASP A 106 24.79 -5.35 9.05
N LEU A 107 24.59 -4.79 10.22
CA LEU A 107 24.69 -3.37 10.39
C LEU A 107 25.97 -2.96 9.66
N ASP A 108 25.84 -2.23 8.56
CA ASP A 108 26.98 -1.80 7.73
C ASP A 108 28.03 -1.11 8.61
N GLN A 109 27.58 -0.55 9.72
CA GLN A 109 28.37 0.18 10.68
C GLN A 109 27.97 -0.17 12.12
N ALA A 110 28.96 -0.60 12.91
CA ALA A 110 28.86 -0.52 14.36
C ALA A 110 28.88 0.96 14.77
N ILE A 111 27.71 1.49 15.10
CA ILE A 111 27.58 2.87 15.55
C ILE A 111 27.79 2.90 17.06
N VAL A 112 28.80 3.65 17.49
CA VAL A 112 28.98 3.98 18.91
C VAL A 112 28.38 5.35 19.16
N LEU A 113 27.29 5.40 19.91
CA LEU A 113 26.68 6.65 20.33
C LEU A 113 27.38 7.18 21.58
N ASP A 114 27.58 8.49 21.63
CA ASP A 114 27.95 9.23 22.84
C ASP A 114 26.71 9.63 23.68
N PHE A 115 25.53 9.15 23.30
CA PHE A 115 24.26 9.40 23.97
C PHE A 115 23.31 8.19 23.96
N ASP A 116 22.27 8.24 24.78
CA ASP A 116 21.21 7.22 24.86
C ASP A 116 20.47 7.07 23.51
N PRO A 117 20.34 5.86 22.92
CA PRO A 117 19.61 5.62 21.67
C PRO A 117 18.22 6.26 21.60
N LYS A 118 17.54 6.43 22.74
CA LYS A 118 16.29 7.17 22.86
C LYS A 118 16.35 8.57 22.24
N LYS A 119 17.49 9.26 22.34
CA LYS A 119 17.66 10.61 21.78
C LYS A 119 17.56 10.64 20.25
N ILE A 120 17.79 9.53 19.56
CA ILE A 120 17.58 9.45 18.10
C ILE A 120 16.10 9.69 17.78
N MET A 121 15.21 9.02 18.52
CA MET A 121 13.77 9.22 18.36
C MET A 121 13.33 10.61 18.83
N GLU A 122 13.90 11.15 19.90
CA GLU A 122 13.64 12.53 20.34
C GLU A 122 14.02 13.54 19.25
N ARG A 123 15.19 13.38 18.63
CA ARG A 123 15.63 14.24 17.52
C ARG A 123 14.78 14.08 16.26
N ALA A 124 14.34 12.86 15.94
CA ALA A 124 13.41 12.62 14.84
C ALA A 124 12.05 13.30 15.10
N GLN A 125 11.55 13.27 16.35
CA GLN A 125 10.36 14.01 16.76
C GLN A 125 10.56 15.53 16.65
N ASP A 126 11.69 16.05 17.14
CA ASP A 126 12.01 17.48 17.13
C ASP A 126 12.22 18.05 15.72
N ASN A 127 12.74 17.23 14.79
CA ASN A 127 12.99 17.64 13.40
C ASN A 127 11.84 17.31 12.43
N LEU A 128 10.72 16.77 12.92
CA LEU A 128 9.63 16.29 12.05
C LEU A 128 9.12 17.39 11.11
N GLU A 129 8.91 18.62 11.60
CA GLU A 129 8.48 19.76 10.76
C GLU A 129 9.49 20.12 9.66
N LYS A 130 10.78 19.92 9.91
CA LYS A 130 11.84 20.23 8.95
C LYS A 130 12.01 19.14 7.90
N THR A 131 11.79 17.88 8.26
CA THR A 131 12.02 16.73 7.36
C THR A 131 10.78 16.40 6.55
N GLN A 132 9.57 16.65 7.05
CA GLN A 132 8.36 16.36 6.29
C GLN A 132 8.02 17.46 5.28
N TYR A 133 7.40 17.05 4.16
CA TYR A 133 6.87 17.99 3.18
C TYR A 133 5.61 18.67 3.73
N GLY A 134 5.56 20.00 3.68
CA GLY A 134 4.55 20.79 4.39
C GLY A 134 3.48 21.45 3.51
N GLN A 135 3.53 21.29 2.19
CA GLN A 135 2.56 21.88 1.26
C GLN A 135 1.56 20.84 0.76
N PRO A 136 0.35 21.24 0.35
CA PRO A 136 -0.60 20.32 -0.24
C PRO A 136 -0.09 19.78 -1.55
N HIS A 137 -0.35 18.52 -1.78
CA HIS A 137 0.04 17.86 -3.02
C HIS A 137 -0.86 16.65 -3.27
N GLU A 138 -0.85 16.24 -4.53
CA GLU A 138 -1.62 15.12 -5.01
C GLU A 138 -0.71 13.94 -5.27
N ILE A 139 -1.19 12.75 -4.91
CA ILE A 139 -0.41 11.53 -5.05
C ILE A 139 -1.22 10.55 -5.90
N ASP A 140 -0.65 10.15 -7.03
CA ASP A 140 -1.22 9.06 -7.82
C ASP A 140 -0.79 7.74 -7.20
N VAL A 141 -1.71 6.80 -7.03
CA VAL A 141 -1.41 5.53 -6.35
C VAL A 141 -1.95 4.30 -7.06
N PHE A 142 -1.24 3.20 -6.85
CA PHE A 142 -1.68 1.84 -7.19
C PHE A 142 -1.84 1.03 -5.90
N TYR A 143 -2.98 0.36 -5.77
CA TYR A 143 -3.31 -0.52 -4.66
C TYR A 143 -3.49 -1.96 -5.16
N ARG A 144 -2.95 -2.94 -4.44
CA ARG A 144 -3.20 -4.37 -4.67
C ARG A 144 -3.51 -5.08 -3.36
N GLU A 145 -4.42 -6.04 -3.42
CA GLU A 145 -4.79 -6.91 -2.31
C GLU A 145 -4.89 -8.35 -2.79
N LEU A 146 -4.37 -9.27 -1.97
CA LEU A 146 -4.41 -10.70 -2.18
C LEU A 146 -4.88 -11.38 -0.89
N ILE A 147 -5.71 -12.42 -1.05
CA ILE A 147 -6.27 -13.19 0.06
C ILE A 147 -5.97 -14.66 -0.19
N TRP A 148 -5.26 -15.31 0.72
CA TRP A 148 -5.01 -16.75 0.71
C TRP A 148 -5.91 -17.43 1.73
N ALA A 149 -6.46 -18.59 1.37
CA ALA A 149 -7.02 -19.53 2.33
C ALA A 149 -6.36 -20.90 2.12
N ASN A 150 -5.78 -21.47 3.18
CA ASN A 150 -5.04 -22.73 3.14
C ASN A 150 -4.01 -22.76 2.00
N ASP A 151 -3.26 -21.65 1.88
CA ASP A 151 -2.19 -21.41 0.89
C ASP A 151 -2.64 -21.28 -0.59
N ILE A 152 -3.95 -21.26 -0.86
CA ILE A 152 -4.50 -20.98 -2.19
C ILE A 152 -4.97 -19.54 -2.24
N ILE A 153 -4.58 -18.77 -3.26
CA ILE A 153 -5.12 -17.42 -3.50
C ILE A 153 -6.60 -17.56 -3.86
N GLN A 154 -7.45 -17.06 -2.96
CA GLN A 154 -8.89 -17.05 -3.10
C GLN A 154 -9.41 -15.75 -3.72
N GLY A 155 -8.68 -14.64 -3.56
CA GLY A 155 -9.16 -13.33 -3.98
C GLY A 155 -8.04 -12.37 -4.34
N MET A 156 -8.33 -11.53 -5.33
CA MET A 156 -7.45 -10.46 -5.77
C MET A 156 -8.27 -9.21 -6.08
N ALA A 157 -7.79 -8.07 -5.59
CA ALA A 157 -8.30 -6.76 -5.97
C ALA A 157 -7.14 -5.84 -6.34
N ARG A 158 -7.35 -5.00 -7.33
CA ARG A 158 -6.42 -3.92 -7.69
C ARG A 158 -7.17 -2.66 -7.97
N ALA A 159 -6.52 -1.55 -7.70
CA ALA A 159 -7.08 -0.25 -7.96
C ALA A 159 -6.00 0.77 -8.28
N VAL A 160 -6.40 1.78 -9.04
CA VAL A 160 -5.63 3.00 -9.24
C VAL A 160 -6.42 4.17 -8.71
N GLY A 161 -5.72 5.18 -8.22
CA GLY A 161 -6.38 6.25 -7.53
C GLY A 161 -5.54 7.48 -7.28
N TYR A 162 -6.14 8.38 -6.54
CA TYR A 162 -5.56 9.65 -6.10
C TYR A 162 -5.62 9.72 -4.58
N LEU A 163 -4.62 10.35 -3.98
CA LEU A 163 -4.63 10.77 -2.60
C LEU A 163 -4.35 12.26 -2.52
N HIS A 164 -5.00 12.89 -1.56
CA HIS A 164 -4.68 14.24 -1.16
C HIS A 164 -3.87 14.20 0.13
N SER A 165 -2.73 14.88 0.14
CA SER A 165 -2.03 15.28 1.36
C SER A 165 -2.18 16.78 1.51
N GLU A 166 -2.56 17.23 2.70
CA GLU A 166 -2.47 18.65 3.08
C GLU A 166 -1.02 19.06 3.37
N GLY A 167 -0.09 18.11 3.45
CA GLY A 167 1.27 18.34 3.90
C GLY A 167 1.35 18.47 5.42
N TYR A 168 2.52 18.16 5.95
CA TYR A 168 2.78 18.18 7.39
C TYR A 168 2.71 19.60 7.96
N HIS A 169 1.91 19.77 9.02
CA HIS A 169 1.72 21.02 9.76
C HIS A 169 1.74 20.80 11.28
N GLU A 170 2.54 21.58 12.00
CA GLU A 170 2.65 21.50 13.47
C GLU A 170 1.29 21.71 14.17
N LYS A 171 0.40 22.52 13.60
CA LYS A 171 -0.93 22.73 14.19
C LYS A 171 -1.85 21.51 14.12
N HIS A 172 -1.66 20.63 13.14
CA HIS A 172 -2.35 19.33 13.07
C HIS A 172 -1.73 18.34 14.04
N SER A 173 -0.42 18.48 14.25
CA SER A 173 0.38 17.73 15.21
C SER A 173 0.07 18.08 16.68
N ARG A 174 -1.09 18.67 16.99
CA ARG A 174 -1.50 19.00 18.38
C ARG A 174 -2.92 18.56 18.70
N LYS A 175 -3.70 18.08 17.73
CA LYS A 175 -5.06 17.58 17.98
C LYS A 175 -5.02 16.05 18.15
N PRO A 176 -5.65 15.46 19.19
CA PRO A 176 -5.57 14.03 19.47
C PRO A 176 -6.03 13.09 18.35
N THR A 177 -6.80 13.59 17.38
CA THR A 177 -7.46 12.81 16.32
C THR A 177 -6.95 13.14 14.91
N THR A 178 -5.94 13.99 14.75
CA THR A 178 -5.36 14.31 13.44
C THR A 178 -3.91 13.87 13.41
N SER A 179 -3.49 13.20 12.33
CA SER A 179 -2.05 13.03 12.05
C SER A 179 -1.42 14.41 11.78
N GLY A 180 -0.10 14.54 11.95
CA GLY A 180 0.58 15.82 11.67
C GLY A 180 0.55 16.22 10.19
N ASP A 181 0.25 15.26 9.31
CA ASP A 181 -0.13 15.46 7.90
C ASP A 181 -1.55 14.87 7.74
N ASP A 182 -2.49 15.66 7.24
CA ASP A 182 -3.87 15.22 7.04
C ASP A 182 -4.02 14.63 5.63
N TYR A 183 -3.86 13.31 5.55
CA TYR A 183 -4.14 12.55 4.33
C TYR A 183 -5.65 12.43 4.17
N ASN A 184 -6.20 13.35 3.41
CA ASN A 184 -7.62 13.39 3.12
C ASN A 184 -7.92 12.52 1.88
N PHE A 185 -8.03 11.21 2.12
CA PHE A 185 -8.73 10.23 1.29
C PHE A 185 -8.04 9.68 0.03
N MET A 186 -8.24 8.38 -0.19
CA MET A 186 -8.04 7.67 -1.45
C MET A 186 -9.31 7.74 -2.30
N THR A 187 -9.20 8.21 -3.55
CA THR A 187 -10.22 8.06 -4.60
C THR A 187 -9.76 7.04 -5.62
N ILE A 188 -10.63 6.14 -6.08
CA ILE A 188 -10.31 5.19 -7.13
C ILE A 188 -10.83 5.71 -8.46
N SER A 189 -9.95 5.74 -9.46
CA SER A 189 -10.33 5.98 -10.85
C SER A 189 -10.72 4.69 -11.57
N ASP A 190 -10.02 3.58 -11.32
CA ASP A 190 -10.33 2.26 -11.90
C ASP A 190 -10.08 1.09 -10.94
N ILE A 191 -10.88 0.01 -11.06
CA ILE A 191 -10.81 -1.17 -10.18
C ILE A 191 -10.97 -2.48 -10.94
N GLN A 192 -10.07 -3.43 -10.71
CA GLN A 192 -10.20 -4.80 -11.21
C GLN A 192 -10.31 -5.77 -10.02
N LYS A 193 -11.24 -6.72 -10.11
CA LYS A 193 -11.46 -7.74 -9.09
C LYS A 193 -11.77 -9.08 -9.72
N THR A 194 -11.24 -10.12 -9.12
CA THR A 194 -11.67 -11.47 -9.45
C THR A 194 -13.02 -11.78 -8.80
N GLN A 195 -13.79 -12.70 -9.37
CA GLN A 195 -15.00 -13.18 -8.72
C GLN A 195 -14.59 -14.09 -7.57
N TYR A 196 -14.54 -13.54 -6.35
CA TYR A 196 -14.32 -14.35 -5.15
C TYR A 196 -15.46 -14.18 -4.16
N GLY A 197 -15.92 -15.30 -3.63
CA GLY A 197 -16.84 -15.31 -2.50
C GLY A 197 -16.10 -14.74 -1.30
N ILE A 198 -16.63 -13.68 -0.69
CA ILE A 198 -16.05 -13.14 0.56
C ILE A 198 -16.19 -14.22 1.61
N LEU A 199 -15.11 -14.91 1.96
CA LEU A 199 -15.18 -16.00 2.92
C LEU A 199 -14.98 -15.54 4.37
N THR A 200 -14.60 -14.29 4.61
CA THR A 200 -14.28 -13.82 5.97
C THR A 200 -14.75 -12.37 6.18
N SER A 201 -15.29 -12.06 7.36
CA SER A 201 -15.69 -10.69 7.73
C SER A 201 -14.51 -9.78 8.11
N ARG A 202 -13.28 -10.32 8.06
CA ARG A 202 -12.03 -9.60 8.31
C ARG A 202 -11.45 -8.97 7.05
N THR A 203 -11.86 -9.44 5.86
CA THR A 203 -11.52 -8.80 4.58
C THR A 203 -11.97 -7.34 4.61
N GLY A 204 -11.00 -6.43 4.56
CA GLY A 204 -11.22 -5.01 4.79
C GLY A 204 -10.33 -4.39 5.86
N ARG A 205 -9.60 -5.18 6.67
CA ARG A 205 -8.55 -4.63 7.54
C ARG A 205 -7.30 -4.16 6.79
N PRO A 206 -6.68 -4.96 5.90
CA PRO A 206 -5.61 -4.48 5.02
C PRO A 206 -6.05 -3.25 4.22
N ARG A 207 -7.18 -3.39 3.51
CA ARG A 207 -7.77 -2.33 2.68
C ARG A 207 -8.12 -1.07 3.47
N GLY A 208 -8.74 -1.22 4.64
CA GLY A 208 -9.07 -0.09 5.50
C GLY A 208 -7.82 0.54 6.10
N ALA A 209 -6.86 -0.26 6.57
CA ALA A 209 -5.69 0.29 7.24
C ALA A 209 -4.70 0.96 6.26
N ILE A 210 -4.55 0.45 5.04
CA ILE A 210 -3.77 1.13 4.00
C ILE A 210 -4.60 2.26 3.35
N GLY A 211 -5.88 2.03 3.07
CA GLY A 211 -6.76 3.01 2.43
C GLY A 211 -7.06 4.24 3.28
N ASP A 212 -7.14 4.07 4.61
CA ASP A 212 -7.26 5.18 5.58
C ASP A 212 -5.87 5.71 5.99
N PHE A 213 -4.80 5.34 5.28
CA PHE A 213 -3.43 5.82 5.50
C PHE A 213 -2.90 5.59 6.93
N ILE A 214 -3.42 4.56 7.61
CA ILE A 214 -3.10 4.28 9.00
C ILE A 214 -1.59 4.08 9.15
N PHE A 215 -0.97 3.13 8.44
CA PHE A 215 0.48 2.87 8.58
C PHE A 215 1.36 4.03 8.11
N PRO A 216 1.14 4.61 6.90
CA PRO A 216 1.89 5.79 6.46
C PRO A 216 1.84 6.95 7.46
N SER A 217 0.69 7.16 8.13
CA SER A 217 0.51 8.24 9.09
C SER A 217 1.45 8.19 10.30
N LEU A 218 2.04 7.03 10.60
CA LEU A 218 2.82 6.82 11.82
C LEU A 218 4.07 7.73 11.90
N ALA A 219 4.76 7.96 10.79
CA ALA A 219 5.91 8.88 10.73
C ALA A 219 5.47 10.32 11.09
N TYR A 220 4.35 10.76 10.52
CA TYR A 220 3.75 12.08 10.77
C TYR A 220 3.10 12.21 12.15
N ARG A 221 3.06 11.14 12.93
CA ARG A 221 2.54 11.13 14.30
C ARG A 221 3.64 11.07 15.35
N LEU A 222 4.92 11.12 14.98
CA LEU A 222 5.99 11.11 15.98
C LEU A 222 5.86 12.24 17.01
N TRP A 223 5.19 13.36 16.69
CA TRP A 223 4.86 14.42 17.65
C TRP A 223 4.07 13.93 18.88
N ASP A 224 3.19 12.93 18.73
CA ASP A 224 2.39 12.38 19.83
C ASP A 224 3.06 11.20 20.53
N PHE A 225 4.18 10.74 19.98
CA PHE A 225 4.93 9.60 20.45
C PHE A 225 5.43 9.82 21.87
N LYS A 226 4.94 9.01 22.81
CA LYS A 226 5.37 9.09 24.21
C LYS A 226 6.69 8.36 24.35
N ILE A 227 7.79 9.07 24.10
CA ILE A 227 9.14 8.51 24.05
C ILE A 227 9.43 7.57 25.25
N ASN A 228 9.04 7.97 26.47
CA ASN A 228 9.29 7.18 27.69
C ASN A 228 8.50 5.86 27.80
N TRP A 229 7.53 5.59 26.92
CA TRP A 229 6.74 4.34 26.89
C TRP A 229 7.47 3.18 26.25
N PHE A 230 8.60 3.45 25.59
CA PHE A 230 9.33 2.46 24.82
C PHE A 230 10.77 2.31 25.34
N ASP A 231 11.30 1.11 25.10
CA ASP A 231 12.72 0.81 25.16
C ASP A 231 13.29 0.96 23.75
N TYR A 232 14.54 1.45 23.68
CA TYR A 232 15.23 1.76 22.43
C TYR A 232 16.53 0.99 22.40
N GLU A 233 16.74 0.29 21.30
CA GLU A 233 17.98 -0.42 21.03
C GLU A 233 18.47 0.05 19.67
N LEU A 234 19.64 0.71 19.67
CA LEU A 234 20.33 0.96 18.42
C LEU A 234 20.83 -0.39 17.94
N LEU A 235 20.24 -0.88 16.86
CA LEU A 235 20.76 -2.06 16.21
C LEU A 235 22.10 -1.67 15.58
N GLY A 236 22.18 -0.56 14.85
CA GLY A 236 23.43 -0.02 14.29
C GLY A 236 23.17 0.93 13.12
N GLY A 237 24.07 0.96 12.14
CA GLY A 237 23.94 1.80 10.94
C GLY A 237 23.60 1.04 9.67
N LYS A 238 23.00 1.73 8.70
CA LYS A 238 22.76 1.24 7.34
C LYS A 238 22.87 2.36 6.31
N ILE A 239 23.23 2.06 5.06
CA ILE A 239 23.10 3.00 3.94
C ILE A 239 21.79 2.76 3.19
N ILE A 240 20.98 3.81 3.02
CA ILE A 240 19.76 3.83 2.19
C ILE A 240 19.93 4.91 1.12
N GLY A 241 20.00 4.51 -0.15
CA GLY A 241 20.34 5.43 -1.24
C GLY A 241 21.76 5.98 -1.04
N ASP A 242 21.86 7.29 -0.90
CA ASP A 242 23.10 8.04 -0.61
C ASP A 242 23.20 8.49 0.86
N ARG A 243 22.34 7.98 1.74
CA ARG A 243 22.22 8.43 3.13
C ARG A 243 22.60 7.34 4.13
N GLU A 244 23.35 7.71 5.15
CA GLU A 244 23.56 6.87 6.32
C GLU A 244 22.37 7.02 7.29
N VAL A 245 21.86 5.90 7.79
CA VAL A 245 20.70 5.86 8.70
C VAL A 245 21.02 5.06 9.95
N PHE A 246 20.51 5.50 11.09
CA PHE A 246 20.38 4.68 12.30
C PHE A 246 19.27 3.65 12.10
N VAL A 247 19.55 2.39 12.45
CA VAL A 247 18.57 1.32 12.56
C VAL A 247 18.20 1.19 14.03
N LEU A 248 17.04 1.74 14.40
CA LEU A 248 16.59 1.87 15.78
C LEU A 248 15.42 0.95 16.05
N ALA A 249 15.63 -0.10 16.85
CA ALA A 249 14.55 -0.91 17.37
C ALA A 249 13.83 -0.20 18.51
N VAL A 250 12.50 -0.24 18.46
CA VAL A 250 11.60 0.39 19.43
C VAL A 250 10.62 -0.67 19.93
N LYS A 251 10.59 -0.86 21.24
CA LYS A 251 9.77 -1.89 21.89
C LYS A 251 8.95 -1.30 23.02
N ALA A 252 7.65 -1.58 23.04
CA ALA A 252 6.78 -1.11 24.11
C ALA A 252 7.17 -1.74 25.47
N LYS A 253 7.36 -0.92 26.52
CA LYS A 253 7.82 -1.36 27.86
C LYS A 253 6.90 -2.37 28.54
N ASN A 254 5.58 -2.30 28.31
CA ASN A 254 4.61 -3.29 28.81
C ASN A 254 3.25 -3.22 28.11
N ASN A 255 2.38 -4.20 28.40
CA ASN A 255 1.01 -4.29 27.89
C ASN A 255 0.12 -3.07 28.23
N GLY A 256 0.47 -2.29 29.26
CA GLY A 256 -0.22 -1.06 29.61
C GLY A 256 -0.09 0.02 28.54
N VAL A 257 0.99 0.02 27.76
CA VAL A 257 1.17 0.88 26.58
C VAL A 257 0.13 0.51 25.52
N LYS A 258 0.01 -0.79 25.17
CA LYS A 258 -0.98 -1.29 24.20
C LYS A 258 -2.41 -0.91 24.60
N SER A 259 -2.77 -1.11 25.88
CA SER A 259 -4.11 -0.81 26.43
C SER A 259 -4.41 0.70 26.53
N LYS A 260 -3.42 1.53 26.82
CA LYS A 260 -3.60 3.00 26.82
C LYS A 260 -3.71 3.53 25.41
N ALA A 261 -2.97 2.96 24.48
CA ALA A 261 -2.94 3.45 23.13
C ALA A 261 -4.17 3.04 22.31
N SER A 262 -4.77 1.88 22.58
CA SER A 262 -6.09 1.54 22.03
C SER A 262 -7.20 2.51 22.47
N ARG A 263 -7.05 3.16 23.63
CA ARG A 263 -7.94 4.22 24.13
C ARG A 263 -7.66 5.59 23.52
N TRP A 264 -6.53 5.76 22.83
CA TRP A 264 -6.08 7.02 22.22
C TRP A 264 -6.56 7.19 20.77
N GLY A 265 -7.55 6.39 20.36
CA GLY A 265 -8.31 6.65 19.14
C GLY A 265 -7.69 6.16 17.84
N TYR A 266 -6.55 5.46 17.84
CA TYR A 266 -6.01 4.77 16.67
C TYR A 266 -5.20 3.54 17.09
N SER A 267 -5.42 2.40 16.42
CA SER A 267 -4.77 1.11 16.75
C SER A 267 -3.27 1.03 16.46
N LEU A 268 -2.66 2.11 15.96
CA LEU A 268 -1.29 2.18 15.48
C LEU A 268 -0.25 1.79 16.51
N TYR A 269 -0.43 2.23 17.74
CA TYR A 269 0.46 1.90 18.83
C TYR A 269 0.44 0.42 19.24
N GLY A 270 -0.60 -0.32 18.86
CA GLY A 270 -0.58 -1.78 18.98
C GLY A 270 0.47 -2.42 18.07
N LEU A 271 0.81 -1.78 16.96
CA LEU A 271 1.81 -2.23 15.99
C LEU A 271 3.24 -1.89 16.40
N LEU A 272 3.41 -0.96 17.35
CA LEU A 272 4.69 -0.60 17.97
C LEU A 272 5.10 -1.60 19.08
N GLU A 273 4.56 -2.81 19.05
CA GLU A 273 5.02 -3.89 19.92
C GLU A 273 6.49 -4.20 19.63
N LYS A 274 6.81 -4.35 18.35
CA LYS A 274 8.16 -4.41 17.81
C LYS A 274 8.16 -3.53 16.55
N ALA A 275 8.87 -2.42 16.62
CA ALA A 275 9.08 -1.56 15.47
C ALA A 275 10.56 -1.35 15.23
N VAL A 276 10.95 -1.18 13.97
CA VAL A 276 12.31 -0.78 13.60
C VAL A 276 12.19 0.47 12.72
N PHE A 277 12.85 1.54 13.14
CA PHE A 277 12.89 2.80 12.43
C PHE A 277 14.26 2.98 11.78
N TYR A 278 14.25 3.44 10.54
CA TYR A 278 15.44 3.79 9.78
C TYR A 278 15.50 5.31 9.66
N ILE A 279 16.35 5.92 10.49
CA ILE A 279 16.36 7.36 10.75
C ILE A 279 17.67 7.93 10.22
N ASP A 280 17.61 8.92 9.33
CA ASP A 280 18.77 9.60 8.76
C ASP A 280 19.71 10.14 9.86
N GLN A 281 21.02 9.92 9.72
CA GLN A 281 21.97 10.31 10.75
C GLN A 281 22.22 11.82 10.82
N GLU A 282 21.95 12.56 9.75
CA GLU A 282 22.22 14.00 9.69
C GLU A 282 20.96 14.81 10.03
N ASP A 283 19.85 14.54 9.34
CA ASP A 283 18.62 15.34 9.47
C ASP A 283 17.53 14.70 10.32
N TYR A 284 17.71 13.43 10.72
CA TYR A 284 16.77 12.63 11.52
C TYR A 284 15.42 12.39 10.82
N GLY A 285 15.37 12.50 9.49
CA GLY A 285 14.22 12.09 8.69
C GLY A 285 14.05 10.58 8.68
N ILE A 286 12.79 10.11 8.65
CA ILE A 286 12.48 8.68 8.62
C ILE A 286 12.47 8.21 7.16
N HIS A 287 13.36 7.29 6.82
CA HIS A 287 13.37 6.62 5.52
C HIS A 287 12.41 5.43 5.49
N MET A 288 12.29 4.70 6.60
CA MET A 288 11.51 3.47 6.65
C MET A 288 11.07 3.12 8.07
N ILE A 289 9.92 2.46 8.17
CA ILE A 289 9.39 1.88 9.39
C ILE A 289 8.96 0.44 9.10
N GLU A 290 9.47 -0.50 9.89
CA GLU A 290 8.99 -1.87 9.94
C GLU A 290 8.20 -2.08 11.22
N LEU A 291 7.04 -2.71 11.11
CA LEU A 291 6.10 -2.92 12.20
C LEU A 291 5.76 -4.39 12.30
N HIS A 292 5.80 -4.95 13.50
CA HIS A 292 5.41 -6.32 13.75
C HIS A 292 4.64 -6.44 15.08
N GLN A 293 3.49 -7.09 14.99
CA GLN A 293 2.61 -7.35 16.13
C GLN A 293 2.22 -8.82 16.18
N GLN A 294 2.38 -9.43 17.35
CA GLN A 294 1.94 -10.80 17.61
C GLN A 294 0.73 -10.79 18.54
N PHE A 295 -0.19 -11.71 18.29
CA PHE A 295 -1.41 -11.86 19.07
C PHE A 295 -1.34 -13.12 19.92
N PRO A 296 -1.90 -13.11 21.13
CA PRO A 296 -1.99 -14.31 21.94
C PRO A 296 -2.85 -15.36 21.22
N ALA A 297 -2.57 -16.64 21.47
CA ALA A 297 -3.32 -17.79 20.94
C ALA A 297 -4.73 -17.90 21.57
N LYS A 298 -5.56 -16.86 21.41
CA LYS A 298 -6.90 -16.76 21.97
C LYS A 298 -7.93 -16.61 20.86
N ARG A 299 -8.87 -17.54 20.82
CA ARG A 299 -10.05 -17.44 19.95
C ARG A 299 -10.89 -16.21 20.37
N GLU A 300 -11.24 -15.41 19.38
CA GLU A 300 -12.04 -14.20 19.50
C GLU A 300 -13.34 -14.36 18.69
N ILE A 301 -14.29 -13.48 18.96
CA ILE A 301 -15.52 -13.34 18.19
C ILE A 301 -15.66 -11.90 17.68
N ASN A 302 -15.96 -11.75 16.39
CA ASN A 302 -16.44 -10.49 15.84
C ASN A 302 -17.94 -10.38 16.12
N GLU A 303 -18.32 -9.71 17.20
CA GLU A 303 -19.73 -9.58 17.63
C GLU A 303 -20.64 -8.89 16.59
N LYS A 304 -20.09 -8.09 15.66
CA LYS A 304 -20.88 -7.43 14.61
C LYS A 304 -21.44 -8.40 13.57
N VAL A 305 -20.73 -9.50 13.34
CA VAL A 305 -21.01 -10.46 12.26
C VAL A 305 -21.06 -11.91 12.73
N GLY A 306 -20.76 -12.19 14.00
CA GLY A 306 -20.79 -13.53 14.58
C GLY A 306 -19.65 -14.45 14.12
N GLN A 307 -18.55 -13.92 13.58
CA GLN A 307 -17.42 -14.74 13.12
C GLN A 307 -16.47 -15.08 14.26
N TYR A 308 -16.10 -16.34 14.38
CA TYR A 308 -15.03 -16.81 15.24
C TYR A 308 -13.69 -16.84 14.51
N TYR A 309 -12.64 -16.33 15.15
CA TYR A 309 -11.30 -16.33 14.56
C TYR A 309 -10.21 -16.39 15.64
N LEU A 310 -8.98 -16.66 15.23
CA LEU A 310 -7.77 -16.48 16.04
C LEU A 310 -6.81 -15.61 15.24
N GLN A 311 -6.60 -14.37 15.67
CA GLN A 311 -5.56 -13.52 15.08
C GLN A 311 -4.19 -14.06 15.48
N LYS A 312 -3.25 -14.16 14.54
CA LYS A 312 -1.88 -14.64 14.80
C LYS A 312 -0.89 -13.50 14.82
N GLU A 313 -0.78 -12.78 13.72
CA GLU A 313 0.19 -11.71 13.56
C GLU A 313 -0.29 -10.65 12.58
N ARG A 314 0.41 -9.53 12.61
CA ARG A 314 0.36 -8.45 11.62
C ARG A 314 1.74 -7.89 11.40
N GLU A 315 2.01 -7.55 10.16
CA GLU A 315 3.25 -6.91 9.74
C GLU A 315 2.90 -5.76 8.80
N ALA A 316 3.73 -4.71 8.83
CA ALA A 316 3.65 -3.64 7.86
C ALA A 316 5.02 -3.04 7.64
N VAL A 317 5.29 -2.65 6.40
CA VAL A 317 6.43 -1.83 6.04
C VAL A 317 5.90 -0.54 5.47
N VAL A 318 6.53 0.57 5.83
CA VAL A 318 6.25 1.90 5.30
C VAL A 318 7.57 2.52 4.88
N LYS A 319 7.65 3.04 3.66
CA LYS A 319 8.84 3.69 3.13
C LYS A 319 8.54 5.14 2.76
N PHE A 320 9.57 5.95 2.92
CA PHE A 320 9.61 7.34 2.54
C PHE A 320 10.84 7.59 1.68
N ARG A 321 10.75 8.52 0.74
CA ARG A 321 11.85 8.96 -0.11
C ARG A 321 12.21 10.40 0.24
N ARG A 322 13.50 10.65 0.44
CA ARG A 322 14.07 11.98 0.55
C ARG A 322 14.23 12.61 -0.83
N ASP A 323 13.80 13.85 -1.01
CA ASP A 323 14.05 14.63 -2.21
C ASP A 323 15.39 15.41 -2.12
N PRO A 324 15.83 16.07 -3.21
CA PRO A 324 17.08 16.83 -3.20
C PRO A 324 17.13 18.01 -2.21
N VAL A 325 15.98 18.53 -1.77
CA VAL A 325 15.89 19.63 -0.79
C VAL A 325 15.71 19.14 0.65
N GLY A 326 15.75 17.82 0.87
CA GLY A 326 15.70 17.19 2.20
C GLY A 326 14.30 16.97 2.76
N LYS A 327 13.28 16.92 1.89
CA LYS A 327 11.91 16.59 2.27
C LYS A 327 11.60 15.13 2.02
N TYR A 328 10.91 14.51 2.97
CA TYR A 328 10.53 13.11 2.95
C TYR A 328 9.08 12.95 2.51
N PHE A 329 8.86 12.05 1.55
CA PHE A 329 7.56 11.76 0.95
C PHE A 329 7.25 10.28 1.10
N PHE A 330 6.01 9.94 1.40
CA PHE A 330 5.54 8.56 1.36
C PHE A 330 5.85 7.92 -0.01
N THR A 331 6.20 6.65 -0.10
CA THR A 331 6.37 6.01 -1.43
C THR A 331 5.72 4.65 -1.51
N TYR A 332 5.64 3.98 -0.37
CA TYR A 332 5.18 2.62 -0.34
C TYR A 332 4.71 2.24 1.05
N SER A 333 3.63 1.49 1.12
CA SER A 333 3.32 0.69 2.29
C SER A 333 2.76 -0.65 1.89
N ASN A 334 3.13 -1.69 2.64
CA ASN A 334 2.39 -2.94 2.64
C ASN A 334 1.91 -3.29 4.04
N TYR A 335 0.95 -4.22 4.07
CA TYR A 335 0.41 -4.81 5.27
C TYR A 335 0.11 -6.27 5.02
N GLN A 336 0.49 -7.08 5.99
CA GLN A 336 0.17 -8.48 6.05
C GLN A 336 -0.57 -8.80 7.35
N ALA A 337 -1.56 -9.69 7.28
CA ALA A 337 -2.21 -10.25 8.45
C ALA A 337 -2.42 -11.75 8.28
N ALA A 338 -2.15 -12.51 9.34
CA ALA A 338 -2.48 -13.92 9.40
C ALA A 338 -3.47 -14.20 10.54
N TYR A 339 -4.46 -15.04 10.26
CA TYR A 339 -5.42 -15.51 11.25
C TYR A 339 -6.03 -16.86 10.87
N THR A 340 -6.47 -17.62 11.87
CA THR A 340 -7.31 -18.80 11.66
C THR A 340 -8.76 -18.38 11.70
N ASP A 341 -9.53 -18.71 10.67
CA ASP A 341 -10.97 -18.55 10.59
C ASP A 341 -11.66 -19.84 11.05
N PHE A 342 -12.58 -19.75 12.01
CA PHE A 342 -13.36 -20.89 12.51
C PHE A 342 -14.83 -20.82 12.07
N GLY A 343 -15.16 -19.95 11.12
CA GLY A 343 -16.52 -19.74 10.63
C GLY A 343 -17.43 -18.99 11.60
N PHE A 344 -18.74 -19.06 11.35
CA PHE A 344 -19.73 -18.22 12.02
C PHE A 344 -20.49 -18.97 13.12
N GLN A 345 -20.97 -18.24 14.13
CA GLN A 345 -21.75 -18.77 15.26
C GLN A 345 -22.93 -19.66 14.88
N THR A 346 -23.50 -19.39 13.72
CA THR A 346 -24.70 -20.05 13.18
C THR A 346 -24.39 -21.28 12.32
N GLU A 347 -23.11 -21.60 12.09
CA GLU A 347 -22.72 -22.76 11.30
C GLU A 347 -22.58 -23.97 12.21
N GLU A 348 -23.28 -25.06 11.87
CA GLU A 348 -23.21 -26.29 12.66
C GLU A 348 -21.83 -26.98 12.52
N ASN A 349 -21.19 -26.88 11.35
CA ASN A 349 -19.89 -27.48 11.05
C ASN A 349 -19.02 -26.53 10.20
N PRO A 350 -18.52 -25.43 10.77
CA PRO A 350 -17.71 -24.49 10.02
C PRO A 350 -16.36 -25.09 9.64
N LEU A 351 -15.94 -24.88 8.39
CA LEU A 351 -14.59 -25.23 7.96
C LEU A 351 -13.58 -24.31 8.63
N THR A 352 -12.55 -24.89 9.22
CA THR A 352 -11.41 -24.12 9.72
C THR A 352 -10.46 -23.79 8.57
N ARG A 353 -10.05 -22.53 8.47
CA ARG A 353 -9.17 -22.05 7.40
C ARG A 353 -8.03 -21.23 7.97
N GLU A 354 -6.85 -21.43 7.43
CA GLU A 354 -5.71 -20.55 7.62
C GLU A 354 -5.77 -19.44 6.58
N VAL A 355 -5.91 -18.20 7.03
CA VAL A 355 -6.09 -17.05 6.16
C VAL A 355 -4.91 -16.11 6.29
N LYS A 356 -4.36 -15.74 5.14
CA LYS A 356 -3.36 -14.68 5.01
C LYS A 356 -3.96 -13.60 4.13
N GLU A 357 -3.86 -12.37 4.57
CA GLU A 357 -4.23 -11.20 3.80
C GLU A 357 -2.98 -10.37 3.55
N TYR A 358 -2.82 -9.91 2.32
CA TYR A 358 -1.76 -9.01 1.91
C TYR A 358 -2.39 -7.83 1.20
N ALA A 359 -1.95 -6.62 1.53
CA ALA A 359 -2.24 -5.46 0.74
C ALA A 359 -1.03 -4.55 0.64
N GLU A 360 -1.01 -3.77 -0.43
CA GLU A 360 0.06 -2.83 -0.70
C GLU A 360 -0.48 -1.62 -1.45
N LEU A 361 0.19 -0.50 -1.22
CA LEU A 361 -0.07 0.76 -1.86
C LEU A 361 1.25 1.39 -2.27
N TYR A 362 1.31 1.76 -3.54
CA TYR A 362 2.47 2.35 -4.16
C TYR A 362 2.14 3.74 -4.65
N VAL A 363 3.06 4.65 -4.43
CA VAL A 363 3.04 5.93 -5.10
C VAL A 363 3.54 5.78 -6.52
N LEU A 364 2.67 6.11 -7.45
CA LEU A 364 2.97 6.18 -8.87
C LEU A 364 3.52 7.55 -9.23
N ASP A 365 2.98 8.64 -8.68
CA ASP A 365 3.41 10.00 -9.01
C ASP A 365 3.08 10.99 -7.91
N TYR A 366 3.72 12.16 -8.01
CA TYR A 366 3.42 13.34 -7.23
C TYR A 366 3.11 14.52 -8.16
N SER A 367 1.94 15.14 -7.97
CA SER A 367 1.71 16.50 -8.48
C SER A 367 1.83 17.49 -7.33
N MET A 368 2.81 18.39 -7.44
CA MET A 368 3.00 19.50 -6.52
C MET A 368 2.08 20.69 -6.84
N GLU A 369 1.10 20.51 -7.73
CA GLU A 369 0.06 21.49 -7.99
C GLU A 369 -0.88 21.59 -6.79
N VAL A 370 -0.99 22.79 -6.22
CA VAL A 370 -1.91 23.06 -5.11
C VAL A 370 -3.30 23.35 -5.68
N LEU A 371 -4.20 22.37 -5.58
CA LEU A 371 -5.58 22.49 -6.03
C LEU A 371 -6.42 23.30 -5.03
N ASP A 372 -7.34 24.15 -5.52
CA ASP A 372 -8.36 24.81 -4.69
C ASP A 372 -9.52 23.87 -4.33
N ASN A 373 -10.43 24.32 -3.47
CA ASN A 373 -11.55 23.49 -3.01
C ASN A 373 -12.48 23.02 -4.14
N LYS A 374 -12.64 23.82 -5.19
CA LYS A 374 -13.48 23.47 -6.34
C LYS A 374 -12.78 22.39 -7.17
N GLN A 375 -11.49 22.57 -7.46
CA GLN A 375 -10.68 21.60 -8.20
C GLN A 375 -10.58 20.26 -7.44
N LEU A 376 -10.38 20.30 -6.12
CA LEU A 376 -10.42 19.10 -5.28
C LEU A 376 -11.81 18.44 -5.34
N SER A 377 -12.88 19.21 -5.20
CA SER A 377 -14.23 18.65 -5.25
C SER A 377 -14.54 17.95 -6.57
N GLU A 378 -14.07 18.52 -7.68
CA GLU A 378 -14.20 17.95 -9.02
C GLU A 378 -13.33 16.68 -9.19
N LYS A 379 -12.07 16.72 -8.75
CA LYS A 379 -11.13 15.59 -8.86
C LYS A 379 -11.58 14.39 -8.02
N TYR A 380 -11.93 14.62 -6.76
CA TYR A 380 -12.31 13.58 -5.80
C TYR A 380 -13.80 13.23 -5.86
N GLN A 381 -14.60 13.97 -6.65
CA GLN A 381 -16.07 13.85 -6.71
C GLN A 381 -16.69 13.84 -5.30
N ALA A 382 -16.24 14.76 -4.46
CA ALA A 382 -16.51 14.81 -3.02
C ALA A 382 -16.66 16.26 -2.55
N PRO A 383 -17.57 16.59 -1.63
CA PRO A 383 -17.60 17.91 -1.01
C PRO A 383 -16.30 18.21 -0.28
N VAL A 384 -15.82 19.45 -0.39
CA VAL A 384 -14.65 19.93 0.34
C VAL A 384 -15.08 21.08 1.24
N ALA A 385 -14.72 21.02 2.52
CA ALA A 385 -14.94 22.12 3.47
C ALA A 385 -13.62 22.55 4.09
N GLY A 386 -13.58 23.77 4.64
CA GLY A 386 -12.39 24.34 5.25
C GLY A 386 -11.47 25.03 4.25
N VAL A 387 -10.29 25.44 4.73
CA VAL A 387 -9.22 26.06 3.94
C VAL A 387 -7.91 25.41 4.32
N TYR A 388 -6.94 25.41 3.39
CA TYR A 388 -5.62 24.85 3.65
C TYR A 388 -5.03 25.38 4.97
N PRO A 389 -4.40 24.52 5.79
CA PRO A 389 -4.33 23.05 5.70
C PRO A 389 -5.50 22.32 6.39
N ASP A 390 -6.51 22.98 6.92
CA ASP A 390 -7.65 22.31 7.59
C ASP A 390 -8.79 21.99 6.61
N ARG A 391 -8.49 21.58 5.37
CA ARG A 391 -9.58 21.12 4.49
C ARG A 391 -9.97 19.71 4.86
N SER A 392 -11.25 19.41 4.66
CA SER A 392 -11.79 18.07 4.83
C SER A 392 -12.53 17.72 3.55
N ILE A 393 -12.15 16.61 2.93
CA ILE A 393 -12.78 16.07 1.73
C ILE A 393 -13.81 15.03 2.18
N TYR A 394 -15.09 15.37 2.20
CA TYR A 394 -16.13 14.45 2.63
C TYR A 394 -16.39 13.41 1.54
N TYR A 395 -16.01 12.16 1.80
CA TYR A 395 -16.25 11.07 0.88
C TYR A 395 -17.74 10.70 0.80
N HIS A 396 -18.17 10.32 -0.40
CA HIS A 396 -19.42 9.58 -0.57
C HIS A 396 -19.13 8.10 -0.30
N PRO A 397 -19.71 7.46 0.72
CA PRO A 397 -19.52 6.04 0.93
C PRO A 397 -20.19 5.27 -0.22
N ASP A 398 -19.40 4.77 -1.17
CA ASP A 398 -19.92 3.79 -2.12
C ASP A 398 -20.13 2.45 -1.40
N ARG A 399 -21.33 2.29 -0.83
CA ARG A 399 -21.74 1.10 -0.07
C ARG A 399 -21.96 -0.13 -0.97
N TYR A 400 -21.68 -0.05 -2.27
CA TYR A 400 -22.05 -1.07 -3.26
C TYR A 400 -21.39 -2.44 -3.03
N ASN A 401 -20.25 -2.52 -2.33
CA ASN A 401 -19.55 -3.80 -2.08
C ASN A 401 -19.02 -3.96 -0.65
N GLY A 402 -19.76 -3.41 0.32
CA GLY A 402 -19.53 -3.59 1.77
C GLY A 402 -18.07 -3.48 2.18
N TRP A 403 -17.60 -2.27 2.51
CA TRP A 403 -16.22 -1.95 2.93
C TRP A 403 -15.25 -1.57 1.79
N ILE A 404 -15.63 -0.56 1.00
CA ILE A 404 -14.69 0.27 0.24
C ILE A 404 -14.94 1.73 0.68
N PHE A 405 -14.08 2.28 1.53
CA PHE A 405 -14.09 3.72 1.87
C PHE A 405 -13.18 4.44 0.90
N ILE A 406 -13.75 4.90 -0.21
CA ILE A 406 -13.01 5.56 -1.27
C ILE A 406 -13.90 6.69 -1.77
N ALA A 407 -13.39 7.91 -1.74
CA ALA A 407 -14.11 9.05 -2.27
C ALA A 407 -14.31 8.87 -3.80
N GLY A 408 -15.42 9.36 -4.34
CA GLY A 408 -15.73 9.32 -5.77
C GLY A 408 -16.26 7.99 -6.32
N LYS A 409 -16.81 8.05 -7.55
CA LYS A 409 -17.45 6.92 -8.24
C LYS A 409 -16.40 6.05 -8.92
N ALA A 410 -16.07 4.90 -8.33
CA ALA A 410 -15.23 3.90 -8.97
C ALA A 410 -15.82 3.48 -10.32
N ARG A 411 -14.97 3.39 -11.35
CA ARG A 411 -15.35 2.88 -12.68
C ARG A 411 -14.56 1.61 -12.92
N TYR A 412 -15.17 0.62 -13.58
CA TYR A 412 -14.41 -0.49 -14.12
C TYR A 412 -14.26 -0.29 -15.62
N GLN A 413 -13.03 -0.15 -16.11
CA GLN A 413 -12.76 -0.04 -17.55
C GLN A 413 -11.77 -1.14 -17.95
N PRO A 414 -12.23 -2.27 -18.51
CA PRO A 414 -11.35 -3.36 -18.93
C PRO A 414 -10.23 -2.91 -19.90
N SER A 415 -10.54 -1.94 -20.78
CA SER A 415 -9.58 -1.36 -21.72
C SER A 415 -8.49 -0.52 -21.05
N PHE A 416 -8.78 0.08 -19.89
CA PHE A 416 -7.78 0.78 -19.08
C PHE A 416 -6.72 -0.22 -18.61
N TRP A 417 -7.14 -1.30 -17.94
CA TRP A 417 -6.24 -2.33 -17.41
C TRP A 417 -5.41 -3.04 -18.46
N LYS A 418 -5.93 -3.17 -19.69
CA LYS A 418 -5.16 -3.72 -20.81
C LYS A 418 -3.88 -2.92 -21.11
N ASN A 419 -3.94 -1.61 -20.93
CA ASN A 419 -2.87 -0.68 -21.30
C ASN A 419 -2.18 -0.04 -20.09
N PHE A 420 -2.78 -0.14 -18.91
CA PHE A 420 -2.25 0.43 -17.67
C PHE A 420 -0.95 -0.27 -17.29
N ASP A 421 0.04 0.53 -16.92
CA ASP A 421 1.33 0.03 -16.47
C ASP A 421 1.39 0.08 -14.95
N TYR A 422 1.29 -1.10 -14.33
CA TYR A 422 1.34 -1.26 -12.88
C TYR A 422 2.40 -2.32 -12.54
N PRO A 423 2.91 -2.33 -11.29
CA PRO A 423 3.85 -3.35 -10.87
C PRO A 423 3.25 -4.76 -11.01
N SER A 424 3.82 -5.57 -11.90
CA SER A 424 3.31 -6.92 -12.22
C SER A 424 3.53 -7.90 -11.07
N TYR A 425 2.54 -8.73 -10.75
CA TYR A 425 2.73 -9.93 -9.92
C TYR A 425 3.22 -11.10 -10.83
N PRO A 426 3.99 -12.08 -10.35
CA PRO A 426 4.46 -13.20 -11.17
C PRO A 426 3.35 -14.23 -11.30
N GLY A 427 3.24 -14.87 -12.45
CA GLY A 427 2.11 -15.78 -12.70
C GLY A 427 0.76 -15.07 -12.71
N GLU A 428 0.73 -13.73 -12.74
CA GLU A 428 -0.47 -12.93 -12.55
C GLU A 428 -1.50 -13.13 -13.66
N LYS A 429 -1.05 -13.37 -14.90
CA LYS A 429 -1.95 -13.75 -15.99
C LYS A 429 -2.57 -15.12 -15.78
N GLN A 430 -1.78 -16.11 -15.36
CA GLN A 430 -2.30 -17.43 -15.01
C GLN A 430 -3.24 -17.36 -13.80
N LEU A 431 -2.93 -16.51 -12.82
CA LEU A 431 -3.77 -16.25 -11.67
C LEU A 431 -5.09 -15.60 -12.10
N GLU A 432 -5.04 -14.56 -12.94
CA GLU A 432 -6.22 -13.92 -13.53
C GLU A 432 -7.05 -14.90 -14.34
N GLU A 433 -6.43 -15.71 -15.19
CA GLU A 433 -7.09 -16.77 -15.95
C GLU A 433 -7.75 -17.78 -14.99
N SER A 434 -7.04 -18.25 -13.98
CA SER A 434 -7.56 -19.20 -12.98
C SER A 434 -8.72 -18.63 -12.16
N LEU A 435 -8.69 -17.32 -11.88
CA LEU A 435 -9.69 -16.63 -11.07
C LEU A 435 -10.82 -16.02 -11.91
N SER A 436 -10.70 -16.04 -13.25
CA SER A 436 -11.75 -15.63 -14.21
C SER A 436 -12.44 -16.82 -14.87
N GLN A 437 -11.91 -18.04 -14.74
CA GLN A 437 -12.62 -19.26 -15.13
C GLN A 437 -13.96 -19.35 -14.38
N GLU A 438 -15.05 -19.49 -15.14
CA GLU A 438 -16.36 -19.82 -14.61
C GLU A 438 -16.27 -21.20 -13.93
N ARG A 439 -16.18 -21.22 -12.60
CA ARG A 439 -16.40 -22.46 -11.85
C ARG A 439 -17.85 -22.88 -12.07
N THR A 440 -18.16 -24.18 -12.19
CA THR A 440 -19.57 -24.60 -12.32
C THR A 440 -20.37 -24.13 -11.11
N LEU A 441 -21.67 -23.90 -11.26
CA LEU A 441 -22.52 -23.57 -10.10
C LEU A 441 -22.34 -24.63 -9.00
N GLU A 442 -22.33 -25.94 -9.31
CA GLU A 442 -22.00 -26.98 -8.34
C GLU A 442 -20.62 -26.82 -7.67
N GLU A 443 -19.53 -26.57 -8.39
CA GLU A 443 -18.19 -26.35 -7.78
C GLU A 443 -18.09 -25.05 -6.99
N GLN A 444 -18.81 -24.01 -7.44
CA GLN A 444 -19.02 -22.79 -6.66
C GLN A 444 -19.78 -23.16 -5.37
N PHE A 445 -20.85 -23.95 -5.42
CA PHE A 445 -21.71 -24.32 -4.28
C PHE A 445 -21.14 -25.39 -3.33
N VAL A 446 -20.19 -26.22 -3.78
CA VAL A 446 -19.50 -27.20 -2.92
C VAL A 446 -18.64 -26.48 -1.87
N GLU A 447 -18.07 -25.32 -2.21
CA GLU A 447 -17.33 -24.47 -1.27
C GLU A 447 -18.09 -23.21 -0.81
N PHE A 448 -19.24 -22.89 -1.43
CA PHE A 448 -19.97 -21.66 -1.13
C PHE A 448 -21.13 -21.85 -0.16
N ARG A 449 -20.97 -21.17 0.96
CA ARG A 449 -21.97 -20.21 1.43
C ARG A 449 -21.60 -18.76 1.05
N ASN A 450 -21.27 -18.32 -0.21
CA ASN A 450 -21.23 -16.86 -0.49
C ASN A 450 -21.08 -16.31 -1.95
N ASN A 451 -22.15 -15.95 -2.69
CA ASN A 451 -22.06 -15.06 -3.91
C ASN A 451 -22.30 -13.56 -3.63
N GLN A 452 -21.28 -12.71 -3.82
CA GLN A 452 -21.25 -11.26 -3.49
C GLN A 452 -22.42 -10.39 -4.00
N PHE A 453 -23.24 -10.82 -4.95
CA PHE A 453 -24.34 -9.99 -5.47
C PHE A 453 -25.72 -10.27 -4.88
N TYR A 454 -25.90 -11.34 -4.09
CA TYR A 454 -27.20 -11.72 -3.52
C TYR A 454 -27.20 -11.87 -1.99
N LEU A 455 -26.08 -11.59 -1.34
CA LEU A 455 -25.80 -12.18 -0.04
C LEU A 455 -26.35 -11.49 1.18
N TYR A 456 -26.38 -10.18 1.25
CA TYR A 456 -26.70 -9.54 2.52
C TYR A 456 -28.15 -9.77 2.99
N PRO A 457 -29.17 -9.78 2.11
CA PRO A 457 -30.54 -10.10 2.50
C PRO A 457 -30.72 -11.58 2.89
N MET A 458 -30.02 -12.51 2.23
CA MET A 458 -30.09 -13.94 2.53
C MET A 458 -29.28 -14.33 3.77
N LEU A 459 -28.10 -13.75 3.98
CA LEU A 459 -27.33 -13.90 5.22
C LEU A 459 -28.08 -13.30 6.40
N ARG A 460 -28.72 -12.14 6.23
CA ARG A 460 -29.63 -11.53 7.22
C ARG A 460 -30.73 -12.51 7.64
N ARG A 461 -31.39 -13.17 6.68
CA ARG A 461 -32.44 -14.18 6.97
C ARG A 461 -31.90 -15.46 7.58
N ARG A 462 -30.78 -15.97 7.09
CA ARG A 462 -30.21 -17.25 7.48
C ARG A 462 -29.43 -17.18 8.81
N HIS A 463 -28.91 -16.01 9.16
CA HIS A 463 -27.96 -15.83 10.26
C HIS A 463 -28.35 -14.74 11.29
N GLY A 464 -29.52 -14.10 11.16
CA GLY A 464 -30.08 -13.23 12.22
C GLY A 464 -29.29 -11.96 12.53
N LEU A 465 -28.59 -11.40 11.54
CA LEU A 465 -27.73 -10.20 11.70
C LEU A 465 -28.56 -8.92 11.98
N LYS A 466 -28.03 -7.99 12.80
CA LYS A 466 -28.70 -6.74 13.23
C LYS A 466 -28.86 -5.72 12.08
N GLU A 467 -29.99 -5.02 12.07
CA GLU A 467 -30.48 -4.19 10.95
C GLU A 467 -29.72 -2.85 10.74
N TYR A 468 -29.30 -2.19 11.83
CA TYR A 468 -28.70 -0.84 11.79
C TYR A 468 -27.35 -0.74 11.06
N VAL A 469 -26.70 -1.87 10.77
CA VAL A 469 -25.41 -1.88 10.07
C VAL A 469 -25.60 -1.59 8.57
N TRP A 470 -26.83 -1.72 8.04
CA TRP A 470 -27.07 -1.78 6.59
C TRP A 470 -28.36 -1.12 6.09
N ASP A 471 -29.02 -0.29 6.88
CA ASP A 471 -30.17 0.50 6.40
C ASP A 471 -29.75 1.38 5.21
N ARG A 472 -30.41 1.15 4.07
CA ARG A 472 -30.24 1.87 2.79
C ARG A 472 -31.41 2.83 2.50
N SER A 473 -32.43 2.88 3.35
CA SER A 473 -33.63 3.71 3.15
C SER A 473 -33.34 5.21 3.28
N GLY A 474 -32.22 5.56 3.92
CA GLY A 474 -31.68 6.92 3.99
C GLY A 474 -30.43 7.11 3.13
N LEU A 475 -30.45 6.78 1.85
CA LEU A 475 -29.54 7.46 0.91
C LEU A 475 -29.83 8.96 1.06
N LEU A 476 -28.96 9.65 1.79
CA LEU A 476 -29.03 11.09 2.02
C LEU A 476 -29.32 11.76 0.68
N ASN A 477 -30.42 12.50 0.57
CA ASN A 477 -30.59 13.49 -0.50
C ASN A 477 -29.41 14.46 -0.37
N HIS A 478 -28.35 14.19 -1.12
CA HIS A 478 -27.12 14.93 -1.05
C HIS A 478 -27.34 16.31 -1.69
N PRO A 479 -26.83 17.41 -1.11
CA PRO A 479 -27.08 18.76 -1.63
C PRO A 479 -26.57 19.00 -3.06
N ALA A 480 -25.73 18.11 -3.58
CA ALA A 480 -25.30 18.11 -4.99
C ALA A 480 -26.39 17.68 -6.00
N GLY A 481 -27.58 17.26 -5.54
CA GLY A 481 -28.75 17.03 -6.40
C GLY A 481 -28.51 16.02 -7.52
N TYR A 482 -28.06 14.81 -7.17
CA TYR A 482 -27.95 13.70 -8.12
C TYR A 482 -29.29 13.12 -8.53
#